data_AF-A0A6J1QD14-F1
#
_entry.id   AF-A0A6J1QD14-F1
#
_cell.length_a   1.000
_cell.length_b   1.000
_cell.length_c   1.000
_cell.angle_alpha   90.00
_cell.angle_beta   90.00
_cell.angle_gamma   90.00
#
_symmetry.space_group_name_H-M   'P 1'
#
loop_
_entity.id
_entity.type
_entity.pdbx_description
1 polymer ?
#
loop_
_entity_poly.entity_id
_entity_poly.type
_entity_poly.pdbx_seq_one_letter_code
_entity_poly.pdbx_strand_id
1 'polypeptide(L)'
;MADLYAKYNCTYCQEDIAGLRVKCIECSEFDLCLQCFSAGAEIGQHKNNHAYQFMDSGTISIFNGRGNWTAREQLRLLDAIEQFGFGNWEDISKHIETRTPEEAKEEYIARYLNGNIGKHTWPPTDSYVPNLTDQTKSDHGPLSPDLTSRLPPLDITPEEAAQLGYMPQRDDFERDYNHEAESLVSSLFLNPAEDDDLDIALKLAQVDMYTSNLRERARRKRVVRDYQLVSAFFASSRKDKGIKKKWTKEEKEFRDRMRVFAQFYTAQEHEQFLTNLERERELRLRLSELYRYRENGITRHEECAHFEQVLAQTQRQNDTVDHWTEKKSGSSGPSTPIQRSTSKRREEEKSYSSIDRKYIVKQDLASPTVSQTSHNRTTTPANQWAESDSNPNTSNQSTSSPSSSQEKGYSGGSTSIPERDIELEAASHLLTKQEKSLCIQLDLKPTQYLTQKTLLLQVSDELMKLAVICLFAVISVVYVHADTSDEYTHKYDNIDVDQILSNDRLLKRYVDCMLDKPNVRCPAEAVELKKHITEALETECAKCSDHQKTLVRKVIKFLVLNKRDMWNELKAKYDSDGKYAKRYEDMAKEENVEI
;
A
#
# COMPACT_ATOMS: atom_id res chain seq x y z
N MET A 1 -22.66 38.14 -10.82
CA MET A 1 -21.82 38.63 -11.93
C MET A 1 -22.68 38.62 -13.16
N ALA A 2 -23.13 39.78 -13.60
CA ALA A 2 -24.06 39.94 -14.70
C ALA A 2 -23.29 40.13 -16.01
N ASP A 3 -23.73 39.44 -17.06
CA ASP A 3 -23.34 39.58 -18.47
C ASP A 3 -21.86 39.39 -18.82
N LEU A 4 -21.41 38.12 -18.80
CA LEU A 4 -20.14 37.64 -19.38
C LEU A 4 -20.02 37.82 -20.91
N TYR A 5 -21.02 38.41 -21.57
CA TYR A 5 -21.01 38.66 -23.00
C TYR A 5 -21.44 40.10 -23.30
N ALA A 6 -20.62 40.79 -24.09
CA ALA A 6 -20.94 42.12 -24.57
C ALA A 6 -22.26 42.08 -25.36
N LYS A 7 -23.26 42.83 -24.88
CA LYS A 7 -24.47 43.15 -25.64
C LYS A 7 -24.07 44.13 -26.73
N TYR A 8 -24.41 43.80 -27.97
CA TYR A 8 -24.09 44.62 -29.13
C TYR A 8 -25.37 45.24 -29.67
N ASN A 9 -25.32 46.55 -29.90
CA ASN A 9 -26.43 47.33 -30.42
C ASN A 9 -26.11 47.70 -31.87
N CYS A 10 -27.14 47.70 -32.72
CA CYS A 10 -27.01 48.20 -34.07
C CYS A 10 -26.71 49.70 -34.05
N THR A 11 -25.60 50.12 -34.61
CA THR A 11 -25.19 51.54 -34.63
C THR A 11 -26.19 52.42 -35.39
N TYR A 12 -27.02 51.84 -36.26
CA TYR A 12 -28.05 52.55 -37.03
C TYR A 12 -29.41 52.62 -36.31
N CYS A 13 -30.06 51.47 -36.04
CA CYS A 13 -31.40 51.45 -35.42
C CYS A 13 -31.37 51.44 -33.89
N GLN A 14 -30.20 51.32 -33.27
CA GLN A 14 -29.98 51.26 -31.81
C GLN A 14 -30.59 50.04 -31.11
N GLU A 15 -31.23 49.13 -31.85
CA GLU A 15 -31.78 47.88 -31.31
C GLU A 15 -30.68 46.87 -30.98
N ASP A 16 -30.95 46.03 -29.98
CA ASP A 16 -30.07 44.93 -29.57
C ASP A 16 -29.95 43.89 -30.70
N ILE A 17 -28.73 43.55 -31.10
CA ILE A 17 -28.46 42.52 -32.10
C ILE A 17 -28.39 41.16 -31.40
N ALA A 18 -29.46 40.39 -31.47
CA ALA A 18 -29.46 38.99 -31.06
C ALA A 18 -28.98 38.09 -32.22
N GLY A 19 -27.79 37.50 -32.08
CA GLY A 19 -27.27 36.50 -33.04
C GLY A 19 -26.21 37.06 -34.00
N LEU A 20 -26.48 37.00 -35.30
CA LEU A 20 -25.52 37.38 -36.34
C LEU A 20 -25.49 38.91 -36.51
N ARG A 21 -24.33 39.53 -36.26
CA ARG A 21 -24.08 40.95 -36.52
C ARG A 21 -23.12 41.12 -37.70
N VAL A 22 -23.23 42.26 -38.38
CA VAL A 22 -22.33 42.65 -39.45
C VAL A 22 -21.43 43.77 -38.96
N LYS A 23 -20.14 43.48 -38.82
CA LYS A 23 -19.15 44.46 -38.40
C LYS A 23 -18.49 45.08 -39.62
N CYS A 24 -18.46 46.41 -39.72
CA CYS A 24 -17.69 47.10 -40.74
C CYS A 24 -16.18 47.00 -40.40
N ILE A 25 -15.35 46.69 -41.39
CA ILE A 25 -13.89 46.59 -41.24
C ILE A 25 -13.24 47.97 -41.33
N GLU A 26 -13.85 48.88 -42.07
CA GLU A 26 -13.31 50.22 -42.34
C GLU A 26 -13.68 51.24 -41.26
N CYS A 27 -14.81 51.05 -40.58
CA CYS A 27 -15.29 51.96 -39.55
C CYS A 27 -14.99 51.41 -38.14
N SER A 28 -14.49 52.26 -37.25
CA SER A 28 -14.24 51.91 -35.84
C SER A 28 -15.57 51.68 -35.11
N GLU A 29 -15.71 50.50 -34.48
CA GLU A 29 -16.87 50.13 -33.65
C GLU A 29 -18.24 50.31 -34.32
N PHE A 30 -18.32 49.93 -35.61
CA PHE A 30 -19.56 50.03 -36.36
C PHE A 30 -20.18 48.66 -36.63
N ASP A 31 -21.28 48.37 -35.94
CA ASP A 31 -22.01 47.10 -36.02
C ASP A 31 -23.43 47.33 -36.53
N LEU A 32 -23.86 46.53 -37.51
CA LEU A 32 -25.20 46.56 -38.08
C LEU A 32 -25.95 45.26 -37.81
N CYS A 33 -27.24 45.39 -37.52
CA CYS A 33 -28.16 44.25 -37.62
C CYS A 33 -28.36 43.86 -39.09
N LEU A 34 -28.75 42.61 -39.35
CA LEU A 34 -28.95 42.12 -40.72
C LEU A 34 -29.97 42.94 -41.51
N GLN A 35 -31.01 43.46 -40.85
CA GLN A 35 -32.03 44.28 -41.49
C GLN A 35 -31.45 45.62 -41.98
N CYS A 36 -30.72 46.34 -41.12
CA CYS A 36 -30.09 47.61 -41.48
C CYS A 36 -29.00 47.44 -42.54
N PHE A 37 -28.23 46.35 -42.46
CA PHE A 37 -27.25 45.99 -43.47
C PHE A 37 -27.92 45.70 -44.82
N SER A 38 -29.00 44.91 -44.84
CA SER A 38 -29.74 44.59 -46.07
C SER A 38 -30.42 45.80 -46.70
N ALA A 39 -30.80 46.80 -45.90
CA ALA A 39 -31.36 48.06 -46.34
C ALA A 39 -30.29 49.04 -46.87
N GLY A 40 -29.00 48.68 -46.78
CA GLY A 40 -27.89 49.53 -47.22
C GLY A 40 -27.75 50.80 -46.39
N ALA A 41 -28.01 50.73 -45.08
CA ALA A 41 -27.99 51.87 -44.18
C ALA A 41 -26.60 52.55 -44.12
N GLU A 42 -26.56 53.86 -44.38
CA GLU A 42 -25.35 54.69 -44.31
C GLU A 42 -25.52 55.76 -43.23
N ILE A 43 -24.51 55.97 -42.39
CA ILE A 43 -24.53 57.01 -41.35
C ILE A 43 -23.11 57.51 -41.06
N GLY A 44 -22.96 58.84 -41.00
CA GLY A 44 -21.66 59.47 -40.74
C GLY A 44 -20.61 59.11 -41.80
N GLN A 45 -19.50 58.53 -41.36
CA GLN A 45 -18.39 58.10 -42.22
C GLN A 45 -18.58 56.70 -42.81
N HIS A 46 -19.62 55.96 -42.39
CA HIS A 46 -19.89 54.62 -42.89
C HIS A 46 -20.62 54.65 -44.23
N LYS A 47 -20.19 53.80 -45.17
CA LYS A 47 -20.82 53.59 -46.47
C LYS A 47 -21.19 52.12 -46.69
N ASN A 48 -22.25 51.89 -47.45
CA ASN A 48 -22.79 50.55 -47.69
C ASN A 48 -21.87 49.66 -48.56
N ASN A 49 -20.83 50.24 -49.14
CA ASN A 49 -19.82 49.56 -49.96
C ASN A 49 -18.54 49.21 -49.18
N HIS A 50 -18.45 49.59 -47.90
CA HIS A 50 -17.29 49.24 -47.07
C HIS A 50 -17.17 47.72 -46.89
N ALA A 51 -15.94 47.25 -46.76
CA ALA A 51 -15.66 45.86 -46.42
C ALA A 51 -16.28 45.51 -45.04
N TYR A 52 -16.86 44.32 -44.94
CA TYR A 52 -17.59 43.88 -43.75
C TYR A 52 -17.27 42.43 -43.37
N GLN A 53 -17.50 42.09 -42.11
CA GLN A 53 -17.33 40.76 -41.54
C GLN A 53 -18.58 40.33 -40.78
N PHE A 54 -19.04 39.09 -40.99
CA PHE A 54 -20.09 38.49 -40.18
C PHE A 54 -19.50 37.98 -38.86
N MET A 55 -20.14 38.35 -37.75
CA MET A 55 -19.79 37.89 -36.41
C MET A 55 -21.01 37.19 -35.82
N ASP A 56 -20.91 35.89 -35.54
CA ASP A 56 -21.95 35.15 -34.82
C ASP A 56 -21.75 35.29 -33.30
N SER A 57 -22.85 35.53 -32.59
CA SER A 57 -22.89 35.61 -31.12
C SER A 57 -23.01 34.24 -30.45
N GLY A 58 -22.54 33.17 -31.10
CA GLY A 58 -22.56 31.80 -30.57
C GLY A 58 -23.95 31.15 -30.58
N THR A 59 -24.82 31.57 -31.50
CA THR A 59 -26.17 31.01 -31.66
C THR A 59 -26.19 29.73 -32.50
N ILE A 60 -25.10 29.46 -33.22
CA ILE A 60 -24.92 28.24 -34.01
C ILE A 60 -24.73 27.03 -33.07
N SER A 61 -25.33 25.90 -33.44
CA SER A 61 -25.06 24.63 -32.77
C SER A 61 -23.75 24.03 -33.28
N ILE A 62 -22.81 23.75 -32.37
CA ILE A 62 -21.49 23.20 -32.72
C ILE A 62 -21.54 21.70 -33.03
N PHE A 63 -22.55 21.00 -32.49
CA PHE A 63 -22.68 19.56 -32.56
C PHE A 63 -24.00 19.17 -33.24
N ASN A 64 -23.94 18.50 -34.39
CA ASN A 64 -25.14 17.94 -35.01
C ASN A 64 -25.66 16.75 -34.17
N GLY A 65 -26.77 16.91 -33.45
CA GLY A 65 -27.35 15.84 -32.63
C GLY A 65 -28.65 16.21 -31.91
N ARG A 66 -29.26 15.23 -31.21
CA ARG A 66 -30.48 15.41 -30.40
C ARG A 66 -30.22 16.45 -29.30
N GLY A 67 -31.14 17.40 -29.17
CA GLY A 67 -30.99 18.55 -28.27
C GLY A 67 -30.25 19.67 -28.99
N ASN A 68 -30.99 20.70 -29.44
CA ASN A 68 -30.45 21.86 -30.14
C ASN A 68 -29.59 22.72 -29.19
N TRP A 69 -28.43 22.23 -28.75
CA TRP A 69 -27.50 22.95 -27.90
C TRP A 69 -26.74 23.98 -28.74
N THR A 70 -26.85 25.25 -28.36
CA THR A 70 -26.10 26.34 -28.98
C THR A 70 -24.66 26.37 -28.47
N ALA A 71 -23.74 26.96 -29.25
CA ALA A 71 -22.36 27.13 -28.82
C ALA A 71 -22.24 27.88 -27.49
N ARG A 72 -23.13 28.85 -27.28
CA ARG A 72 -23.23 29.62 -26.03
C ARG A 72 -23.66 28.77 -24.84
N GLU A 73 -24.62 27.87 -25.01
CA GLU A 73 -25.03 26.94 -23.94
C GLU A 73 -23.91 25.95 -23.59
N GLN A 74 -23.18 25.47 -24.59
CA GLN A 74 -22.03 24.58 -24.39
C GLN A 74 -20.89 25.27 -23.61
N LEU A 75 -20.60 26.53 -23.92
CA LEU A 75 -19.63 27.32 -23.17
C LEU A 75 -20.07 27.56 -21.72
N ARG A 76 -21.34 27.94 -21.50
CA ARG A 76 -21.90 28.09 -20.14
C ARG A 76 -21.85 26.80 -19.34
N LEU A 77 -22.08 25.65 -19.99
CA LEU A 77 -21.98 24.34 -19.36
C LEU A 77 -20.56 24.06 -18.87
N LEU A 78 -19.54 24.34 -19.69
CA LEU A 78 -18.14 24.12 -19.31
C LEU A 78 -17.69 25.09 -18.20
N ASP A 79 -18.03 26.38 -18.32
CA ASP A 79 -17.73 27.39 -17.31
C ASP A 79 -18.38 27.07 -15.96
N ALA A 80 -19.65 26.64 -15.98
CA ALA A 80 -20.35 26.20 -14.79
C ALA A 80 -19.70 24.97 -14.15
N ILE A 81 -19.21 24.02 -14.94
CA ILE A 81 -18.53 22.82 -14.42
C ILE A 81 -17.18 23.18 -13.81
N GLU A 82 -16.44 24.13 -14.39
CA GLU A 82 -15.21 24.66 -13.80
C GLU A 82 -15.48 25.36 -12.46
N GLN A 83 -16.53 26.17 -12.38
CA GLN A 83 -16.87 26.94 -11.18
C GLN A 83 -17.48 26.10 -10.04
N PHE A 84 -18.42 25.20 -10.35
CA PHE A 84 -19.19 24.46 -9.33
C PHE A 84 -18.72 23.02 -9.14
N GLY A 85 -17.86 22.52 -10.01
CA GLY A 85 -17.35 21.16 -9.98
C GLY A 85 -18.33 20.12 -10.53
N PHE A 86 -17.77 19.02 -11.03
CA PHE A 86 -18.54 17.90 -11.56
C PHE A 86 -19.41 17.25 -10.46
N GLY A 87 -20.70 17.05 -10.74
CA GLY A 87 -21.66 16.44 -9.81
C GLY A 87 -22.67 17.42 -9.21
N ASN A 88 -22.37 18.72 -9.18
CA ASN A 88 -23.29 19.75 -8.67
C ASN A 88 -24.24 20.27 -9.77
N TRP A 89 -25.03 19.37 -10.36
CA TRP A 89 -25.85 19.65 -11.55
C TRP A 89 -26.97 20.68 -11.32
N GLU A 90 -27.43 20.83 -10.08
CA GLU A 90 -28.46 21.82 -9.73
C GLU A 90 -27.95 23.25 -9.90
N ASP A 91 -26.75 23.55 -9.42
CA ASP A 91 -26.15 24.88 -9.54
C ASP A 91 -25.61 25.14 -10.95
N ILE A 92 -25.13 24.08 -11.63
CA ILE A 92 -24.72 24.15 -13.04
C ILE A 92 -25.91 24.53 -13.94
N SER A 93 -27.08 23.89 -13.74
CA SER A 93 -28.30 24.22 -14.48
C SER A 93 -28.76 25.66 -14.25
N LYS A 94 -28.71 26.14 -13.01
CA LYS A 94 -29.02 27.55 -12.69
C LYS A 94 -28.08 28.52 -13.40
N HIS A 95 -26.80 28.17 -13.58
CA HIS A 95 -25.83 29.00 -14.28
C HIS A 95 -26.05 29.01 -15.82
N ILE A 96 -26.51 27.90 -16.39
CA ILE A 96 -26.87 27.82 -17.82
C ILE A 96 -28.16 28.59 -18.10
N GLU A 97 -29.09 28.60 -17.14
CA GLU A 97 -30.43 29.23 -17.14
C GLU A 97 -31.45 28.59 -18.10
N THR A 98 -31.00 27.96 -19.19
CA THR A 98 -31.88 27.48 -20.27
C THR A 98 -32.16 25.97 -20.26
N ARG A 99 -31.47 25.18 -19.42
CA ARG A 99 -31.48 23.70 -19.45
C ARG A 99 -31.66 23.11 -18.06
N THR A 100 -32.26 21.92 -17.98
CA THR A 100 -32.44 21.22 -16.69
C THR A 100 -31.13 20.56 -16.21
N PRO A 101 -31.02 20.22 -14.91
CA PRO A 101 -29.86 19.52 -14.36
C PRO A 101 -29.57 18.19 -15.07
N GLU A 102 -30.62 17.44 -15.41
CA GLU A 102 -30.51 16.15 -16.10
C GLU A 102 -30.00 16.34 -17.53
N GLU A 103 -30.52 17.33 -18.26
CA GLU A 103 -30.07 17.64 -19.63
C GLU A 103 -28.61 18.11 -19.65
N ALA A 104 -28.21 18.96 -18.69
CA ALA A 104 -26.84 19.43 -18.56
C ALA A 104 -25.86 18.28 -18.26
N LYS A 105 -26.26 17.37 -17.37
CA LYS A 105 -25.50 16.16 -17.04
C LYS A 105 -25.35 15.24 -18.25
N GLU A 106 -26.46 14.92 -18.92
CA GLU A 106 -26.46 14.02 -20.07
C GLU A 106 -25.61 14.58 -21.21
N GLU A 107 -25.73 15.88 -21.52
CA GLU A 107 -24.94 16.50 -22.58
C GLU A 107 -23.45 16.49 -22.24
N TYR A 108 -23.08 16.84 -20.99
CA TYR A 108 -21.67 16.83 -20.60
C TYR A 108 -21.05 15.43 -20.70
N ILE A 109 -21.76 14.41 -20.17
CA ILE A 109 -21.29 13.02 -20.21
C ILE A 109 -21.22 12.51 -21.66
N ALA A 110 -22.25 12.76 -22.47
CA ALA A 110 -22.30 12.27 -23.84
C ALA A 110 -21.23 12.89 -24.74
N ARG A 111 -20.83 14.14 -24.51
CA ARG A 111 -19.86 14.86 -25.36
C ARG A 111 -18.43 14.84 -24.84
N TYR A 112 -18.23 15.21 -23.57
CA TYR A 112 -16.90 15.48 -22.98
C TYR A 112 -16.31 14.32 -22.20
N LEU A 113 -17.10 13.28 -21.85
CA LEU A 113 -16.62 12.07 -21.18
C LEU A 113 -16.65 10.85 -22.12
N ASN A 114 -17.84 10.46 -22.57
CA ASN A 114 -18.05 9.28 -23.40
C ASN A 114 -17.97 9.58 -24.91
N GLY A 115 -18.05 10.86 -25.27
CA GLY A 115 -17.98 11.33 -26.65
C GLY A 115 -16.56 11.30 -27.21
N ASN A 116 -16.42 11.75 -28.46
CA ASN A 116 -15.13 11.78 -29.14
C ASN A 116 -14.14 12.71 -28.42
N ILE A 117 -14.61 13.83 -27.86
CA ILE A 117 -13.76 14.75 -27.09
C ILE A 117 -13.22 14.03 -25.85
N GLY A 118 -14.08 13.35 -25.09
CA GLY A 118 -13.67 12.61 -23.91
C GLY A 118 -12.65 11.52 -24.20
N LYS A 119 -12.90 10.70 -25.24
CA LYS A 119 -11.96 9.64 -25.65
C LYS A 119 -10.56 10.13 -26.03
N HIS A 120 -10.43 11.36 -26.51
CA HIS A 120 -9.15 11.94 -26.92
C HIS A 120 -8.50 12.82 -25.84
N THR A 121 -9.28 13.38 -24.92
CA THR A 121 -8.79 14.22 -23.83
C THR A 121 -8.45 13.43 -22.57
N TRP A 122 -9.13 12.30 -22.35
CA TRP A 122 -8.86 11.41 -21.22
C TRP A 122 -7.98 10.23 -21.69
N PRO A 123 -6.80 10.03 -21.08
CA PRO A 123 -6.03 8.81 -21.23
C PRO A 123 -6.88 7.56 -20.93
N PRO A 124 -6.60 6.39 -21.55
CA PRO A 124 -7.26 5.14 -21.20
C PRO A 124 -7.18 4.91 -19.69
N THR A 125 -8.28 4.55 -19.04
CA THR A 125 -8.37 4.38 -17.57
C THR A 125 -7.24 3.52 -16.98
N ASP A 126 -6.67 2.62 -17.77
CA ASP A 126 -5.52 1.78 -17.42
C ASP A 126 -4.26 2.58 -17.06
N SER A 127 -4.09 3.81 -17.56
CA SER A 127 -2.96 4.70 -17.19
C SER A 127 -3.19 5.47 -15.90
N TYR A 128 -4.41 5.46 -15.36
CA TYR A 128 -4.81 6.13 -14.12
C TYR A 128 -4.95 5.17 -12.94
N VAL A 129 -4.48 3.92 -13.05
CA VAL A 129 -4.29 3.11 -11.86
C VAL A 129 -3.22 3.82 -11.03
N PRO A 130 -3.57 4.44 -9.88
CA PRO A 130 -2.54 5.04 -9.06
C PRO A 130 -1.59 3.92 -8.68
N ASN A 131 -0.32 4.07 -9.05
CA ASN A 131 0.72 3.15 -8.60
C ASN A 131 0.93 3.45 -7.11
N LEU A 132 0.00 2.95 -6.28
CA LEU A 132 0.03 3.07 -4.84
C LEU A 132 1.26 2.29 -4.37
N THR A 133 2.38 3.00 -4.33
CA THR A 133 3.60 2.48 -3.74
C THR A 133 3.39 2.56 -2.25
N ASP A 134 3.11 1.42 -1.64
CA ASP A 134 3.04 1.32 -0.18
C ASP A 134 4.41 1.66 0.39
N GLN A 135 4.52 2.88 0.93
CA GLN A 135 5.72 3.40 1.59
C GLN A 135 5.88 2.82 3.00
N THR A 136 4.92 2.02 3.49
CA THR A 136 5.13 1.24 4.70
C THR A 136 6.18 0.20 4.40
N LYS A 137 7.40 0.41 4.91
CA LYS A 137 8.39 -0.66 4.98
C LYS A 137 7.73 -1.82 5.71
N SER A 138 7.95 -3.06 5.25
CA SER A 138 7.49 -4.26 5.96
C SER A 138 8.09 -4.26 7.37
N ASP A 139 7.36 -3.71 8.32
CA ASP A 139 7.76 -3.68 9.71
C ASP A 139 7.54 -5.10 10.22
N HIS A 140 8.60 -5.86 10.44
CA HIS A 140 8.53 -7.16 11.13
C HIS A 140 8.63 -7.01 12.65
N GLY A 141 8.40 -5.80 13.15
CA GLY A 141 8.37 -5.48 14.56
C GLY A 141 7.26 -6.22 15.31
N PRO A 142 7.27 -6.14 16.65
CA PRO A 142 6.32 -6.85 17.51
C PRO A 142 4.86 -6.40 17.33
N LEU A 143 4.63 -5.32 16.58
CA LEU A 143 3.34 -4.72 16.23
C LEU A 143 2.93 -4.93 14.77
N SER A 144 3.72 -5.68 14.00
CA SER A 144 3.48 -5.90 12.58
C SER A 144 2.09 -6.50 12.30
N PRO A 145 1.38 -6.00 11.28
CA PRO A 145 0.20 -6.68 10.71
C PRO A 145 0.51 -8.10 10.22
N ASP A 146 1.76 -8.41 9.87
CA ASP A 146 2.16 -9.75 9.45
C ASP A 146 2.01 -10.78 10.57
N LEU A 147 2.13 -10.35 11.84
CA LEU A 147 1.92 -11.26 12.97
C LEU A 147 0.47 -11.70 13.11
N THR A 148 -0.48 -10.91 12.61
CA THR A 148 -1.85 -11.35 12.53
C THR A 148 -2.13 -12.08 11.21
N SER A 149 -1.70 -11.59 10.05
CA SER A 149 -2.03 -12.18 8.73
C SER A 149 -1.98 -13.73 8.59
N ARG A 150 -1.09 -14.41 9.34
CA ARG A 150 -0.91 -15.87 9.29
C ARG A 150 -1.95 -16.72 10.04
N LEU A 151 -2.77 -16.14 10.92
CA LEU A 151 -3.80 -16.91 11.64
C LEU A 151 -5.14 -16.83 10.89
N PRO A 152 -5.98 -17.89 10.98
CA PRO A 152 -7.30 -17.90 10.36
C PRO A 152 -8.17 -16.74 10.87
N PRO A 153 -9.07 -16.21 10.03
CA PRO A 153 -9.99 -15.14 10.43
C PRO A 153 -10.89 -15.57 11.59
N LEU A 154 -11.43 -14.60 12.32
CA LEU A 154 -12.33 -14.86 13.42
C LEU A 154 -13.65 -15.46 12.89
N ASP A 155 -14.04 -16.62 13.41
CA ASP A 155 -15.31 -17.27 13.07
C ASP A 155 -16.47 -16.59 13.80
N ILE A 156 -17.14 -15.67 13.12
CA ILE A 156 -18.19 -14.84 13.69
C ILE A 156 -19.28 -14.56 12.66
N THR A 157 -20.55 -14.63 13.08
CA THR A 157 -21.67 -14.23 12.23
C THR A 157 -21.79 -12.70 12.18
N PRO A 158 -22.37 -12.11 11.12
CA PRO A 158 -22.51 -10.65 11.03
C PRO A 158 -23.32 -10.04 12.19
N GLU A 159 -24.28 -10.78 12.74
CA GLU A 159 -25.07 -10.34 13.90
C GLU A 159 -24.23 -10.31 15.19
N GLU A 160 -23.42 -11.35 15.43
CA GLU A 160 -22.49 -11.41 16.56
C GLU A 160 -21.40 -10.34 16.44
N ALA A 161 -20.92 -10.08 15.21
CA ALA A 161 -19.97 -9.01 14.93
C ALA A 161 -20.55 -7.64 15.27
N ALA A 162 -21.79 -7.36 14.86
CA ALA A 162 -22.49 -6.13 15.21
C ALA A 162 -22.69 -5.97 16.73
N GLN A 163 -23.03 -7.05 17.46
CA GLN A 163 -23.16 -7.01 18.92
C GLN A 163 -21.85 -6.65 19.64
N LEU A 164 -20.71 -7.02 19.06
CA LEU A 164 -19.38 -6.72 19.61
C LEU A 164 -18.77 -5.43 19.05
N GLY A 165 -19.41 -4.77 18.09
CA GLY A 165 -18.79 -3.69 17.32
C GLY A 165 -17.54 -4.15 16.58
N TYR A 166 -17.50 -5.41 16.15
CA TYR A 166 -16.37 -5.98 15.41
C TYR A 166 -16.60 -5.78 13.91
N MET A 167 -15.58 -5.32 13.20
CA MET A 167 -15.57 -5.04 11.78
C MET A 167 -14.76 -6.11 11.04
N PRO A 168 -15.39 -7.17 10.47
CA PRO A 168 -14.67 -8.34 9.96
C PRO A 168 -13.70 -8.04 8.82
N GLN A 169 -14.03 -7.09 7.94
CA GLN A 169 -13.15 -6.69 6.83
C GLN A 169 -11.93 -5.90 7.27
N ARG A 170 -12.00 -5.24 8.45
CA ARG A 170 -10.90 -4.48 9.03
C ARG A 170 -10.10 -5.27 10.07
N ASP A 171 -10.60 -6.46 10.44
CA ASP A 171 -10.07 -7.29 11.54
C ASP A 171 -9.91 -6.48 12.84
N ASP A 172 -10.91 -5.64 13.15
CA ASP A 172 -10.79 -4.62 14.19
C ASP A 172 -12.08 -4.35 14.94
N PHE A 173 -11.98 -3.85 16.17
CA PHE A 173 -13.13 -3.49 17.00
C PHE A 173 -13.34 -1.97 16.96
N GLU A 174 -14.59 -1.52 16.98
CA GLU A 174 -14.94 -0.11 17.11
C GLU A 174 -14.37 0.51 18.39
N ARG A 175 -14.32 -0.26 19.48
CA ARG A 175 -13.73 0.16 20.75
C ARG A 175 -12.63 -0.81 21.17
N ASP A 176 -11.39 -0.35 21.06
CA ASP A 176 -10.21 -1.11 21.40
C ASP A 176 -9.99 -1.26 22.92
N TYR A 177 -9.19 -2.26 23.29
CA TYR A 177 -8.76 -2.42 24.67
C TYR A 177 -7.96 -1.21 25.16
N ASN A 178 -8.35 -0.66 26.30
CA ASN A 178 -7.75 0.54 26.90
C ASN A 178 -7.73 1.73 25.90
N HIS A 179 -8.90 2.05 25.35
CA HIS A 179 -9.07 3.16 24.41
C HIS A 179 -8.65 4.52 25.02
N GLU A 180 -8.80 4.70 26.33
CA GLU A 180 -8.37 5.90 27.07
C GLU A 180 -6.87 6.22 26.92
N ALA A 181 -6.04 5.22 26.56
CA ALA A 181 -4.62 5.42 26.28
C ALA A 181 -4.38 6.40 25.12
N GLU A 182 -5.34 6.56 24.19
CA GLU A 182 -5.24 7.55 23.11
C GLU A 182 -5.32 8.99 23.63
N SER A 183 -6.03 9.21 24.73
CA SER A 183 -6.07 10.53 25.40
C SER A 183 -4.71 10.94 25.97
N LEU A 184 -3.83 9.99 26.27
CA LEU A 184 -2.49 10.29 26.78
C LEU A 184 -1.57 10.86 25.70
N VAL A 185 -1.88 10.60 24.42
CA VAL A 185 -1.07 11.03 23.27
C VAL A 185 -1.78 12.11 22.44
N SER A 186 -3.09 12.27 22.59
CA SER A 186 -3.89 13.21 21.78
C SER A 186 -3.47 14.68 21.90
N SER A 187 -2.90 15.08 23.04
CA SER A 187 -2.41 16.45 23.30
C SER A 187 -0.88 16.58 23.22
N LEU A 188 -0.20 15.52 22.77
CA LEU A 188 1.25 15.43 22.81
C LEU A 188 1.85 16.13 21.58
N PHE A 189 2.44 17.31 21.81
CA PHE A 189 3.11 18.10 20.80
C PHE A 189 4.59 18.21 21.15
N LEU A 190 5.48 17.88 20.21
CA LEU A 190 6.93 18.04 20.37
C LEU A 190 7.34 19.37 19.75
N ASN A 191 7.83 20.31 20.57
CA ASN A 191 8.39 21.58 20.12
C ASN A 191 9.91 21.60 20.42
N PRO A 192 10.77 21.19 19.48
CA PRO A 192 12.21 21.06 19.73
C PRO A 192 12.92 22.38 20.08
N ALA A 193 12.28 23.54 19.85
CA ALA A 193 12.83 24.84 20.15
C ALA A 193 12.48 25.36 21.57
N GLU A 194 11.40 24.84 22.17
CA GLU A 194 10.88 25.29 23.48
C GLU A 194 10.92 24.20 24.55
N ASP A 195 10.93 22.92 24.16
CA ASP A 195 10.95 21.80 25.07
C ASP A 195 12.36 21.56 25.63
N ASP A 196 12.51 21.62 26.95
CA ASP A 196 13.74 21.23 27.63
C ASP A 196 13.91 19.70 27.61
N ASP A 197 15.13 19.20 27.86
CA ASP A 197 15.45 17.76 27.87
C ASP A 197 14.51 16.93 28.76
N LEU A 198 14.04 17.51 29.87
CA LEU A 198 13.10 16.86 30.79
C LEU A 198 11.70 16.72 30.17
N ASP A 199 11.23 17.75 29.46
CA ASP A 199 9.94 17.73 28.77
C ASP A 199 9.95 16.74 27.63
N ILE A 200 11.05 16.69 26.86
CA ILE A 200 11.25 15.70 25.82
C ILE A 200 11.25 14.29 26.42
N ALA A 201 11.97 14.06 27.52
CA ALA A 201 12.02 12.76 28.18
C ALA A 201 10.63 12.32 28.71
N LEU A 202 9.85 13.26 29.28
CA LEU A 202 8.49 12.99 29.75
C LEU A 202 7.56 12.61 28.59
N LYS A 203 7.61 13.37 27.49
CA LYS A 203 6.83 13.11 26.27
C LYS A 203 7.20 11.77 25.64
N LEU A 204 8.49 11.43 25.59
CA LEU A 204 8.94 10.11 25.14
C LEU A 204 8.44 8.98 26.05
N ALA A 205 8.46 9.17 27.37
CA ALA A 205 7.91 8.18 28.30
C ALA A 205 6.40 7.96 28.10
N GLN A 206 5.63 9.02 27.81
CA GLN A 206 4.20 8.90 27.45
C GLN A 206 4.00 8.10 26.16
N VAL A 207 4.83 8.35 25.13
CA VAL A 207 4.82 7.58 23.87
C VAL A 207 5.19 6.11 24.11
N ASP A 208 6.17 5.83 24.96
CA ASP A 208 6.56 4.46 25.33
C ASP A 208 5.42 3.72 26.04
N MET A 209 4.74 4.39 26.98
CA MET A 209 3.55 3.85 27.66
C MET A 209 2.44 3.51 26.65
N TYR A 210 2.18 4.40 25.69
CA TYR A 210 1.21 4.15 24.63
C TYR A 210 1.63 2.98 23.72
N THR A 211 2.91 2.91 23.35
CA THR A 211 3.46 1.80 22.55
C THR A 211 3.29 0.46 23.28
N SER A 212 3.46 0.44 24.60
CA SER A 212 3.18 -0.77 25.40
C SER A 212 1.70 -1.18 25.34
N ASN A 213 0.77 -0.21 25.37
CA ASN A 213 -0.65 -0.49 25.19
C ASN A 213 -0.95 -1.06 23.79
N LEU A 214 -0.33 -0.51 22.73
CA LEU A 214 -0.46 -1.06 21.37
C LEU A 214 0.03 -2.52 21.30
N ARG A 215 1.13 -2.84 21.96
CA ARG A 215 1.68 -4.22 22.00
C ARG A 215 0.73 -5.17 22.69
N GLU A 216 0.11 -4.75 23.79
CA GLU A 216 -0.88 -5.54 24.48
C GLU A 216 -2.18 -5.68 23.68
N ARG A 217 -2.63 -4.64 22.96
CA ARG A 217 -3.76 -4.74 22.02
C ARG A 217 -3.47 -5.77 20.92
N ALA A 218 -2.32 -5.69 20.27
CA ALA A 218 -1.92 -6.64 19.23
C ALA A 218 -1.81 -8.07 19.77
N ARG A 219 -1.22 -8.24 20.95
CA ARG A 219 -1.13 -9.54 21.63
C ARG A 219 -2.52 -10.12 21.92
N ARG A 220 -3.46 -9.30 22.40
CA ARG A 220 -4.84 -9.74 22.68
C ARG A 220 -5.59 -10.13 21.42
N LYS A 221 -5.53 -9.32 20.36
CA LYS A 221 -6.13 -9.65 19.05
C LYS A 221 -5.59 -10.98 18.53
N ARG A 222 -4.28 -11.20 18.66
CA ARG A 222 -3.64 -12.49 18.31
C ARG A 222 -4.23 -13.65 19.11
N VAL A 223 -4.27 -13.56 20.44
CA VAL A 223 -4.80 -14.64 21.31
C VAL A 223 -6.28 -14.91 21.05
N VAL A 224 -7.09 -13.86 20.89
CA VAL A 224 -8.52 -13.98 20.60
C VAL A 224 -8.75 -14.78 19.33
N ARG A 225 -7.95 -14.51 18.30
CA ARG A 225 -8.08 -15.15 16.99
C ARG A 225 -7.49 -16.55 16.95
N ASP A 226 -6.30 -16.74 17.51
CA ASP A 226 -5.64 -18.05 17.58
C ASP A 226 -6.51 -19.09 18.30
N TYR A 227 -7.11 -18.71 19.43
CA TYR A 227 -7.99 -19.58 20.21
C TYR A 227 -9.47 -19.48 19.82
N GLN A 228 -9.82 -18.69 18.80
CA GLN A 228 -11.21 -18.46 18.37
C GLN A 228 -12.16 -18.16 19.54
N LEU A 229 -11.72 -17.31 20.47
CA LEU A 229 -12.39 -17.10 21.75
C LEU A 229 -13.79 -16.52 21.61
N VAL A 230 -14.03 -15.72 20.56
CA VAL A 230 -15.35 -15.13 20.28
C VAL A 230 -16.33 -16.21 19.81
N SER A 231 -15.90 -17.07 18.88
CA SER A 231 -16.69 -18.25 18.47
C SER A 231 -17.00 -19.14 19.68
N ALA A 232 -16.01 -19.42 20.53
CA ALA A 232 -16.20 -20.22 21.75
C ALA A 232 -17.15 -19.58 22.77
N PHE A 233 -17.14 -18.25 22.90
CA PHE A 233 -18.06 -17.49 23.76
C PHE A 233 -19.50 -17.65 23.29
N PHE A 234 -19.77 -17.44 22.00
CA PHE A 234 -21.12 -17.57 21.45
C PHE A 234 -21.57 -19.03 21.31
N ALA A 235 -20.68 -19.98 21.05
CA ALA A 235 -20.99 -21.42 21.05
C ALA A 235 -21.60 -21.88 22.38
N SER A 236 -21.13 -21.30 23.50
CA SER A 236 -21.70 -21.56 24.83
C SER A 236 -23.15 -21.05 24.96
N SER A 237 -23.50 -19.97 24.26
CA SER A 237 -24.85 -19.40 24.21
C SER A 237 -25.76 -20.14 23.22
N ARG A 238 -25.22 -20.61 22.09
CA ARG A 238 -25.92 -21.37 21.04
C ARG A 238 -26.44 -22.75 21.51
N LYS A 239 -26.19 -23.15 22.78
CA LYS A 239 -26.43 -24.50 23.30
C LYS A 239 -25.80 -25.60 22.44
N ASP A 240 -24.81 -25.23 21.64
CA ASP A 240 -24.09 -26.17 20.79
C ASP A 240 -23.12 -26.93 21.70
N LYS A 241 -23.64 -27.98 22.33
CA LYS A 241 -22.85 -28.89 23.14
C LYS A 241 -22.06 -29.77 22.19
N GLY A 242 -21.05 -29.18 21.54
CA GLY A 242 -19.95 -29.95 21.00
C GLY A 242 -19.49 -30.93 22.08
N ILE A 243 -19.31 -32.19 21.70
CA ILE A 243 -18.93 -33.28 22.60
C ILE A 243 -17.60 -32.87 23.26
N LYS A 244 -17.66 -32.26 24.45
CA LYS A 244 -16.46 -31.97 25.21
C LYS A 244 -15.84 -33.31 25.54
N LYS A 245 -14.70 -33.61 24.92
CA LYS A 245 -13.90 -34.80 25.20
C LYS A 245 -13.70 -34.85 26.71
N LYS A 246 -14.32 -35.82 27.39
CA LYS A 246 -14.16 -36.00 28.84
C LYS A 246 -12.77 -36.58 29.05
N TRP A 247 -11.87 -35.76 29.55
CA TRP A 247 -10.51 -36.20 29.87
C TRP A 247 -10.48 -36.90 31.22
N THR A 248 -9.69 -37.96 31.29
CA THR A 248 -9.35 -38.63 32.54
C THR A 248 -8.58 -37.69 33.46
N LYS A 249 -8.51 -38.04 34.76
CA LYS A 249 -7.75 -37.24 35.74
C LYS A 249 -6.26 -37.13 35.34
N GLU A 250 -5.68 -38.22 34.84
CA GLU A 250 -4.28 -38.25 34.40
C GLU A 250 -4.01 -37.39 33.16
N GLU A 251 -4.92 -37.42 32.18
CA GLU A 251 -4.82 -36.56 30.98
C GLU A 251 -4.90 -35.08 31.35
N LYS A 252 -5.78 -34.70 32.29
CA LYS A 252 -5.84 -33.33 32.81
C LYS A 252 -4.54 -32.91 33.48
N GLU A 253 -4.01 -33.73 34.39
CA GLU A 253 -2.74 -33.44 35.07
C GLU A 253 -1.56 -33.37 34.09
N PHE A 254 -1.57 -34.16 33.01
CA PHE A 254 -0.58 -34.06 31.94
C PHE A 254 -0.68 -32.74 31.19
N ARG A 255 -1.87 -32.36 30.74
CA ARG A 255 -2.08 -31.13 29.98
C ARG A 255 -1.83 -29.87 30.80
N ASP A 256 -2.16 -29.88 32.09
CA ASP A 256 -1.82 -28.79 33.02
C ASP A 256 -0.30 -28.63 33.16
N ARG A 257 0.46 -29.73 33.24
CA ARG A 257 1.94 -29.66 33.24
C ARG A 257 2.51 -29.11 31.94
N MET A 258 1.89 -29.45 30.81
CA MET A 258 2.34 -29.01 29.48
C MET A 258 1.86 -27.60 29.09
N ARG A 259 1.06 -26.95 29.95
CA ARG A 259 0.53 -25.59 29.72
C ARG A 259 1.63 -24.53 29.57
N VAL A 260 2.77 -24.71 30.24
CA VAL A 260 3.92 -23.78 30.16
C VAL A 260 4.46 -23.62 28.74
N PHE A 261 4.26 -24.63 27.89
CA PHE A 261 4.70 -24.60 26.50
C PHE A 261 3.73 -23.85 25.58
N ALA A 262 2.49 -23.57 26.01
CA ALA A 262 1.48 -22.92 25.19
C ALA A 262 1.89 -21.51 24.72
N GLN A 263 2.82 -20.86 25.42
CA GLN A 263 3.32 -19.53 25.02
C GLN A 263 4.20 -19.55 23.75
N PHE A 264 4.70 -20.71 23.35
CA PHE A 264 5.64 -20.85 22.22
C PHE A 264 4.98 -21.38 20.95
N TYR A 265 3.71 -21.77 21.02
CA TYR A 265 2.97 -22.39 19.94
C TYR A 265 1.65 -21.65 19.71
N THR A 266 1.13 -21.72 18.50
CA THR A 266 -0.28 -21.40 18.25
C THR A 266 -1.19 -22.41 18.97
N ALA A 267 -2.47 -22.08 19.13
CA ALA A 267 -3.45 -22.96 19.77
C ALA A 267 -3.51 -24.33 19.08
N GLN A 268 -3.51 -24.34 17.74
CA GLN A 268 -3.55 -25.56 16.94
C GLN A 268 -2.27 -26.39 17.08
N GLU A 269 -1.09 -25.75 16.99
CA GLU A 269 0.20 -26.43 17.16
C GLU A 269 0.36 -27.00 18.57
N HIS A 270 -0.09 -26.27 19.60
CA HIS A 270 -0.04 -26.73 20.98
C HIS A 270 -0.92 -27.97 21.17
N GLU A 271 -2.12 -27.99 20.60
CA GLU A 271 -3.01 -29.16 20.68
C GLU A 271 -2.44 -30.37 19.92
N GLN A 272 -1.84 -30.14 18.74
CA GLN A 272 -1.13 -31.19 18.00
C GLN A 272 0.05 -31.74 18.79
N PHE A 273 0.84 -30.87 19.42
CA PHE A 273 1.95 -31.25 20.29
C PHE A 273 1.49 -32.15 21.45
N LEU A 274 0.42 -31.77 22.14
CA LEU A 274 -0.15 -32.59 23.21
C LEU A 274 -0.62 -33.96 22.71
N THR A 275 -1.33 -33.97 21.57
CA THR A 275 -1.84 -35.21 20.96
C THR A 275 -0.70 -36.13 20.52
N ASN A 276 0.39 -35.58 19.99
CA ASN A 276 1.56 -36.33 19.58
C ASN A 276 2.30 -36.93 20.79
N LEU A 277 2.43 -36.20 21.89
CA LEU A 277 3.02 -36.73 23.12
C LEU A 277 2.15 -37.81 23.78
N GLU A 278 0.83 -37.64 23.78
CA GLU A 278 -0.13 -38.66 24.24
C GLU A 278 0.03 -39.94 23.39
N ARG A 279 0.08 -39.81 22.06
CA ARG A 279 0.30 -40.91 21.12
C ARG A 279 1.66 -41.57 21.29
N GLU A 280 2.71 -40.81 21.52
CA GLU A 280 4.05 -41.36 21.79
C GLU A 280 4.04 -42.20 23.06
N ARG A 281 3.43 -41.71 24.15
CA ARG A 281 3.27 -42.48 25.39
C ARG A 281 2.49 -43.77 25.15
N GLU A 282 1.38 -43.72 24.41
CA GLU A 282 0.58 -44.89 24.05
C GLU A 282 1.40 -45.91 23.26
N LEU A 283 2.14 -45.47 22.24
CA LEU A 283 3.00 -46.35 21.44
C LEU A 283 4.11 -46.98 22.26
N ARG A 284 4.72 -46.23 23.18
CA ARG A 284 5.74 -46.75 24.11
C ARG A 284 5.18 -47.82 25.05
N LEU A 285 3.98 -47.60 25.61
CA LEU A 285 3.28 -48.60 26.42
C LEU A 285 2.94 -49.83 25.58
N ARG A 286 2.36 -49.64 24.39
CA ARG A 286 2.01 -50.74 23.49
C ARG A 286 3.24 -51.55 23.08
N LEU A 287 4.37 -50.89 22.84
CA LEU A 287 5.63 -51.56 22.53
C LEU A 287 6.11 -52.42 23.71
N SER A 288 6.00 -51.92 24.94
CA SER A 288 6.34 -52.70 26.14
C SER A 288 5.44 -53.92 26.33
N GLU A 289 4.13 -53.80 26.06
CA GLU A 289 3.19 -54.92 26.08
C GLU A 289 3.56 -55.97 25.03
N LEU A 290 3.88 -55.54 23.81
CA LEU A 290 4.29 -56.43 22.72
C LEU A 290 5.59 -57.17 23.03
N TYR A 291 6.56 -56.50 23.67
CA TYR A 291 7.77 -57.16 24.16
C TYR A 291 7.44 -58.21 25.23
N ARG A 292 6.55 -57.88 26.19
CA ARG A 292 6.07 -58.84 27.19
C ARG A 292 5.38 -60.05 26.57
N TYR A 293 4.58 -59.87 25.51
CA TYR A 293 3.96 -60.99 24.80
C TYR A 293 4.99 -61.88 24.11
N ARG A 294 6.00 -61.27 23.47
CA ARG A 294 7.12 -62.03 22.88
C ARG A 294 7.92 -62.81 23.91
N GLU A 295 8.20 -62.23 25.07
CA GLU A 295 8.90 -62.93 26.17
C GLU A 295 8.12 -64.14 26.68
N ASN A 296 6.78 -64.07 26.67
CA ASN A 296 5.89 -65.18 27.01
C ASN A 296 5.60 -66.13 25.83
N GLY A 297 6.37 -66.03 24.73
CA GLY A 297 6.31 -66.95 23.60
C GLY A 297 5.17 -66.71 22.60
N ILE A 298 4.43 -65.60 22.72
CA ILE A 298 3.33 -65.28 21.81
C ILE A 298 3.91 -64.63 20.55
N THR A 299 3.58 -65.20 19.40
CA THR A 299 4.13 -64.77 18.11
C THR A 299 3.07 -64.20 17.17
N ARG A 300 1.77 -64.43 17.44
CA ARG A 300 0.65 -63.91 16.64
C ARG A 300 -0.15 -62.86 17.40
N HIS A 301 -0.61 -61.83 16.68
CA HIS A 301 -1.34 -60.72 17.30
C HIS A 301 -2.70 -61.14 17.87
N GLU A 302 -3.37 -62.11 17.23
CA GLU A 302 -4.68 -62.62 17.64
C GLU A 302 -4.63 -63.35 18.99
N GLU A 303 -3.48 -63.91 19.34
CA GLU A 303 -3.27 -64.67 20.59
C GLU A 303 -3.09 -63.75 21.81
N CYS A 304 -2.78 -62.46 21.61
CA CYS A 304 -2.56 -61.49 22.69
C CYS A 304 -3.82 -61.30 23.55
N ALA A 305 -5.00 -61.18 22.92
CA ALA A 305 -6.26 -60.97 23.64
C ALA A 305 -6.64 -62.19 24.49
N HIS A 306 -6.41 -63.40 23.97
CA HIS A 306 -6.66 -64.64 24.70
C HIS A 306 -5.69 -64.79 25.89
N PHE A 307 -4.41 -64.44 25.70
CA PHE A 307 -3.42 -64.46 26.78
C PHE A 307 -3.75 -63.49 27.91
N GLU A 308 -4.18 -62.26 27.60
CA GLU A 308 -4.63 -61.29 28.61
C GLU A 308 -5.86 -61.82 29.37
N GLN A 309 -6.80 -62.47 28.68
CA GLN A 309 -8.01 -63.02 29.30
C GLN A 309 -7.71 -64.18 30.26
N VAL A 310 -6.77 -65.05 29.89
CA VAL A 310 -6.28 -66.14 30.75
C VAL A 310 -5.56 -65.58 31.97
N LEU A 311 -4.64 -64.62 31.79
CA LEU A 311 -3.96 -63.95 32.90
C LEU A 311 -4.96 -63.29 33.87
N ALA A 312 -5.96 -62.58 33.35
CA ALA A 312 -6.97 -61.91 34.15
C ALA A 312 -7.86 -62.90 34.93
N GLN A 313 -8.17 -64.08 34.36
CA GLN A 313 -8.89 -65.14 35.07
C GLN A 313 -8.04 -65.79 36.17
N THR A 314 -6.76 -66.06 35.90
CA THR A 314 -5.83 -66.60 36.90
C THR A 314 -5.60 -65.61 38.06
N GLN A 315 -5.51 -64.31 37.77
CA GLN A 315 -5.43 -63.27 38.81
C GLN A 315 -6.70 -63.19 39.65
N ARG A 316 -7.89 -63.22 39.03
CA ARG A 316 -9.16 -63.26 39.77
C ARG A 316 -9.30 -64.51 40.65
N GLN A 317 -8.81 -65.66 40.19
CA GLN A 317 -8.79 -66.87 41.00
C GLN A 317 -7.87 -66.73 42.22
N ASN A 318 -6.67 -66.17 42.04
CA ASN A 318 -5.75 -65.90 43.16
C ASN A 318 -6.33 -64.88 44.15
N ASP A 319 -6.93 -63.78 43.68
CA ASP A 319 -7.58 -62.78 44.54
C ASP A 319 -8.77 -63.37 45.33
N THR A 320 -9.52 -64.30 44.74
CA THR A 320 -10.61 -65.01 45.46
C THR A 320 -10.11 -65.99 46.51
N VAL A 321 -8.92 -66.59 46.31
CA VAL A 321 -8.27 -67.49 47.27
C VAL A 321 -7.68 -66.69 48.44
N ASP A 322 -7.10 -65.51 48.17
CA ASP A 322 -6.62 -64.59 49.20
C ASP A 322 -7.79 -64.00 50.03
N HIS A 323 -8.91 -63.65 49.41
CA HIS A 323 -10.11 -63.21 50.15
C HIS A 323 -10.74 -64.33 51.02
N TRP A 324 -10.57 -65.61 50.63
CA TRP A 324 -11.05 -66.75 51.41
C TRP A 324 -10.12 -67.12 52.58
N THR A 325 -8.82 -66.84 52.47
CA THR A 325 -7.85 -67.07 53.56
C THR A 325 -7.93 -65.97 54.63
N GLU A 326 -8.25 -64.73 54.26
CA GLU A 326 -8.45 -63.61 55.20
C GLU A 326 -9.67 -63.82 56.13
N LYS A 327 -10.73 -64.50 55.67
CA LYS A 327 -11.92 -64.81 56.49
C LYS A 327 -11.74 -65.97 57.49
N LYS A 328 -10.62 -66.72 57.43
CA LYS A 328 -10.32 -67.81 58.38
C LYS A 328 -9.42 -67.38 59.55
N SER A 329 -8.95 -66.15 59.58
CA SER A 329 -8.05 -65.63 60.62
C SER A 329 -8.73 -64.53 61.45
N GLY A 330 -9.75 -64.90 62.22
CA GLY A 330 -10.38 -64.04 63.24
C GLY A 330 -9.99 -64.48 64.65
N SER A 331 -8.85 -64.01 65.17
CA SER A 331 -8.56 -63.98 66.60
C SER A 331 -7.72 -62.75 66.96
N SER A 332 -8.07 -62.15 68.08
CA SER A 332 -7.76 -60.82 68.59
C SER A 332 -6.31 -60.57 69.01
N GLY A 333 -5.72 -59.46 68.58
CA GLY A 333 -4.47 -58.90 69.10
C GLY A 333 -4.10 -57.55 68.42
N PRO A 334 -3.48 -56.58 69.12
CA PRO A 334 -3.48 -55.18 68.71
C PRO A 334 -2.45 -54.85 67.61
N SER A 335 -2.89 -54.02 66.67
CA SER A 335 -2.23 -53.71 65.41
C SER A 335 -0.99 -52.81 65.57
N THR A 336 0.16 -53.28 65.09
CA THR A 336 1.24 -52.42 64.55
C THR A 336 1.12 -52.44 63.02
N PRO A 337 1.22 -51.29 62.32
CA PRO A 337 0.97 -51.25 60.88
C PRO A 337 2.21 -51.73 60.12
N ILE A 338 2.21 -53.01 59.70
CA ILE A 338 3.14 -53.53 58.71
C ILE A 338 2.56 -53.23 57.33
N GLN A 339 3.21 -52.30 56.61
CA GLN A 339 2.97 -52.03 55.20
C GLN A 339 3.24 -53.29 54.36
N ARG A 340 2.28 -53.72 53.53
CA ARG A 340 2.58 -54.62 52.40
C ARG A 340 1.78 -54.30 51.14
N SER A 341 2.54 -53.74 50.20
CA SER A 341 2.50 -53.91 48.73
C SER A 341 1.16 -53.99 47.99
N THR A 342 0.42 -52.89 47.97
CA THR A 342 -0.38 -52.50 46.78
C THR A 342 0.43 -51.59 45.83
N SER A 343 1.74 -51.47 46.04
CA SER A 343 2.62 -50.53 45.35
C SER A 343 3.17 -51.02 44.01
N LYS A 344 3.15 -52.31 43.68
CA LYS A 344 3.89 -52.83 42.51
C LYS A 344 3.38 -52.30 41.17
N ARG A 345 2.06 -52.20 41.00
CA ARG A 345 1.45 -51.63 39.77
C ARG A 345 1.56 -50.10 39.70
N ARG A 346 1.71 -49.43 40.84
CA ARG A 346 1.85 -47.95 40.95
C ARG A 346 3.31 -47.49 40.92
N GLU A 347 4.27 -48.39 41.18
CA GLU A 347 5.71 -48.14 41.10
C GLU A 347 6.27 -48.36 39.68
N GLU A 348 5.73 -49.30 38.90
CA GLU A 348 6.12 -49.48 37.50
C GLU A 348 5.78 -48.26 36.62
N GLU A 349 4.65 -47.59 36.88
CA GLU A 349 4.28 -46.34 36.19
C GLU A 349 5.13 -45.12 36.60
N LYS A 350 5.63 -45.08 37.86
CA LYS A 350 6.56 -44.03 38.34
C LYS A 350 8.01 -44.28 37.90
N SER A 351 8.42 -45.55 37.76
CA SER A 351 9.75 -45.95 37.27
C SER A 351 10.00 -45.45 35.84
N TYR A 352 8.95 -45.37 35.03
CA TYR A 352 9.04 -44.95 33.63
C TYR A 352 9.44 -43.47 33.44
N SER A 353 9.22 -42.59 34.43
CA SER A 353 9.64 -41.18 34.37
C SER A 353 11.11 -40.96 34.73
N SER A 354 11.81 -41.95 35.29
CA SER A 354 13.19 -41.82 35.77
C SER A 354 14.25 -42.40 34.82
N ILE A 355 13.84 -43.10 33.77
CA ILE A 355 14.76 -43.77 32.82
C ILE A 355 15.36 -42.78 31.80
N ASP A 356 14.77 -41.58 31.63
CA ASP A 356 15.21 -40.55 30.68
C ASP A 356 16.62 -39.99 30.91
N ARG A 357 17.28 -40.25 32.05
CA ARG A 357 18.63 -39.72 32.34
C ARG A 357 19.78 -40.72 32.19
N LYS A 358 19.53 -42.02 32.03
CA LYS A 358 20.61 -43.04 32.11
C LYS A 358 21.17 -43.50 30.77
N TYR A 359 20.57 -43.14 29.64
CA TYR A 359 21.02 -43.62 28.32
C TYR A 359 21.86 -42.63 27.49
N ILE A 360 22.23 -41.46 28.04
CA ILE A 360 23.01 -40.43 27.31
C ILE A 360 24.53 -40.48 27.55
N VAL A 361 25.06 -41.32 28.45
CA VAL A 361 26.50 -41.32 28.75
C VAL A 361 27.08 -42.72 28.66
N LYS A 362 27.57 -43.09 27.48
CA LYS A 362 28.84 -43.82 27.23
C LYS A 362 28.91 -44.33 25.79
N GLN A 363 29.65 -43.62 24.93
CA GLN A 363 30.78 -44.20 24.19
C GLN A 363 31.50 -43.11 23.38
N ASP A 364 32.71 -42.78 23.83
CA ASP A 364 33.77 -42.13 23.06
C ASP A 364 34.76 -43.18 22.53
N LEU A 365 35.51 -42.77 21.50
CA LEU A 365 36.62 -43.40 20.75
C LEU A 365 36.22 -44.34 19.59
N ALA A 366 36.72 -44.20 18.36
CA ALA A 366 37.60 -43.22 17.73
C ALA A 366 37.46 -43.31 16.19
N SER A 367 37.67 -42.19 15.50
CA SER A 367 37.61 -42.01 14.04
C SER A 367 38.76 -42.68 13.27
N PRO A 368 38.69 -42.66 11.93
CA PRO A 368 39.77 -42.00 11.19
C PRO A 368 39.31 -40.79 10.38
N THR A 369 40.13 -39.77 10.47
CA THR A 369 40.15 -38.44 9.83
C THR A 369 40.47 -38.56 8.33
N VAL A 370 39.90 -37.73 7.44
CA VAL A 370 40.52 -36.57 6.74
C VAL A 370 39.58 -36.25 5.55
N SER A 371 39.23 -35.04 5.08
CA SER A 371 39.29 -33.64 5.54
C SER A 371 38.48 -32.80 4.53
N GLN A 372 37.62 -31.89 5.02
CA GLN A 372 37.30 -30.49 4.59
C GLN A 372 37.10 -30.20 3.08
N THR A 373 36.08 -29.48 2.57
CA THR A 373 35.40 -28.23 3.00
C THR A 373 34.06 -28.00 2.26
N SER A 374 33.12 -27.33 2.98
CA SER A 374 32.15 -26.29 2.57
C SER A 374 30.98 -26.54 1.57
N HIS A 375 29.77 -26.36 2.16
CA HIS A 375 28.52 -25.72 1.68
C HIS A 375 27.82 -26.17 0.39
N ASN A 376 26.60 -26.72 0.55
CA ASN A 376 25.39 -26.08 0.00
C ASN A 376 24.08 -26.70 0.56
N ARG A 377 23.10 -25.81 0.75
CA ARG A 377 21.71 -26.05 1.19
C ARG A 377 20.87 -26.40 -0.04
N THR A 378 20.09 -27.49 0.00
CA THR A 378 19.16 -27.94 -1.06
C THR A 378 17.96 -28.58 -0.35
N THR A 379 16.79 -27.95 -0.24
CA THR A 379 15.65 -27.84 -1.20
C THR A 379 15.09 -29.16 -1.75
N THR A 380 13.75 -29.18 -1.86
CA THR A 380 12.85 -30.05 -2.66
C THR A 380 12.55 -31.46 -2.09
N PRO A 381 11.40 -32.12 -2.41
CA PRO A 381 10.38 -31.74 -3.40
C PRO A 381 8.89 -31.94 -3.04
N ALA A 382 8.04 -31.29 -3.84
CA ALA A 382 6.61 -31.56 -4.01
C ALA A 382 6.40 -32.69 -5.03
N ASN A 383 5.43 -33.57 -4.77
CA ASN A 383 5.07 -34.69 -5.65
C ASN A 383 3.88 -34.38 -6.56
N GLN A 384 3.91 -35.03 -7.72
CA GLN A 384 3.04 -34.91 -8.89
C GLN A 384 2.67 -36.33 -9.34
N TRP A 385 1.41 -36.57 -9.76
CA TRP A 385 0.91 -37.68 -10.62
C TRP A 385 -0.45 -37.18 -11.20
N ALA A 386 -0.62 -36.85 -12.50
CA ALA A 386 -0.78 -37.65 -13.74
C ALA A 386 -2.13 -38.42 -13.80
N GLU A 387 -2.98 -38.47 -14.84
CA GLU A 387 -2.93 -38.14 -16.30
C GLU A 387 -4.35 -38.17 -16.95
N SER A 388 -4.50 -37.46 -18.10
CA SER A 388 -5.28 -37.64 -19.37
C SER A 388 -6.80 -38.00 -19.38
N ASP A 389 -7.71 -37.43 -20.20
CA ASP A 389 -7.80 -37.45 -21.68
C ASP A 389 -8.84 -36.47 -22.31
N SER A 390 -8.53 -35.95 -23.51
CA SER A 390 -9.35 -35.72 -24.73
C SER A 390 -10.72 -34.96 -24.77
N ASN A 391 -10.76 -33.90 -25.59
CA ASN A 391 -11.87 -33.01 -26.05
C ASN A 391 -12.91 -33.71 -26.99
N PRO A 392 -13.95 -33.05 -27.58
CA PRO A 392 -14.69 -31.81 -27.26
C PRO A 392 -16.24 -31.96 -27.36
N ASN A 393 -17.04 -31.08 -26.73
CA ASN A 393 -18.37 -30.66 -27.24
C ASN A 393 -19.01 -29.59 -26.35
N THR A 394 -19.14 -28.39 -26.89
CA THR A 394 -19.94 -27.29 -26.34
C THR A 394 -21.29 -27.24 -27.04
N SER A 395 -22.35 -27.48 -26.27
CA SER A 395 -23.73 -27.15 -26.64
C SER A 395 -24.55 -26.79 -25.41
N ASN A 396 -24.96 -25.51 -25.35
CA ASN A 396 -26.26 -24.95 -24.96
C ASN A 396 -27.10 -25.59 -23.84
N GLN A 397 -27.48 -24.76 -22.85
CA GLN A 397 -28.87 -24.34 -22.47
C GLN A 397 -28.83 -23.80 -21.02
N SER A 398 -28.99 -22.49 -20.79
CA SER A 398 -30.20 -21.64 -20.79
C SER A 398 -31.09 -21.78 -19.54
N THR A 399 -31.28 -20.68 -18.81
CA THR A 399 -32.57 -20.11 -18.28
C THR A 399 -32.22 -18.91 -17.39
N SER A 400 -32.96 -17.80 -17.29
CA SER A 400 -33.97 -17.12 -18.11
C SER A 400 -34.37 -15.87 -17.33
N SER A 401 -34.37 -14.70 -17.97
CA SER A 401 -35.11 -13.52 -17.52
C SER A 401 -36.35 -13.34 -18.42
N PRO A 402 -37.52 -12.91 -17.92
CA PRO A 402 -38.74 -12.73 -18.73
C PRO A 402 -38.66 -11.44 -19.56
N SER A 403 -38.93 -11.49 -20.88
CA SER A 403 -40.23 -11.24 -21.56
C SER A 403 -40.64 -9.76 -21.56
N SER A 404 -41.13 -9.09 -22.60
CA SER A 404 -41.71 -9.40 -23.94
C SER A 404 -41.76 -8.05 -24.70
N SER A 405 -41.98 -7.87 -26.01
CA SER A 405 -42.92 -8.49 -26.93
C SER A 405 -42.54 -8.12 -28.38
N GLN A 406 -42.85 -9.03 -29.30
CA GLN A 406 -42.58 -9.01 -30.75
C GLN A 406 -43.50 -8.06 -31.53
N GLU A 407 -43.04 -7.60 -32.72
CA GLU A 407 -43.83 -7.64 -33.95
C GLU A 407 -42.96 -7.94 -35.18
N LYS A 408 -43.56 -8.62 -36.16
CA LYS A 408 -42.97 -9.38 -37.27
C LYS A 408 -42.60 -8.52 -38.48
N GLY A 409 -41.50 -8.90 -39.15
CA GLY A 409 -41.10 -8.38 -40.45
C GLY A 409 -41.79 -9.06 -41.64
N TYR A 410 -42.03 -8.25 -42.68
CA TYR A 410 -42.27 -8.65 -44.07
C TYR A 410 -40.98 -8.39 -44.88
N SER A 411 -40.68 -9.29 -45.81
CA SER A 411 -39.50 -9.26 -46.69
C SER A 411 -39.75 -8.47 -47.99
N GLY A 412 -38.73 -7.73 -48.46
CA GLY A 412 -38.49 -7.47 -49.90
C GLY A 412 -38.10 -6.03 -50.28
N GLY A 413 -37.07 -5.89 -51.12
CA GLY A 413 -36.92 -4.75 -52.05
C GLY A 413 -35.57 -4.02 -52.05
N SER A 414 -34.75 -4.30 -53.06
CA SER A 414 -33.60 -3.50 -53.49
C SER A 414 -34.03 -2.14 -54.05
N THR A 415 -33.30 -1.05 -53.75
CA THR A 415 -33.36 0.18 -54.55
C THR A 415 -32.00 0.90 -54.52
N SER A 416 -31.48 1.19 -55.71
CA SER A 416 -30.22 1.91 -55.97
C SER A 416 -30.36 3.42 -55.73
N ILE A 417 -29.39 4.02 -55.04
CA ILE A 417 -29.23 5.46 -54.84
C ILE A 417 -28.37 6.01 -56.01
N PRO A 418 -28.67 7.19 -56.61
CA PRO A 418 -27.87 7.73 -57.71
C PRO A 418 -26.50 8.24 -57.22
N GLU A 419 -25.44 7.97 -57.99
CA GLU A 419 -24.08 8.44 -57.72
C GLU A 419 -24.00 9.98 -57.73
N ARG A 420 -23.44 10.54 -56.67
CA ARG A 420 -23.25 11.99 -56.47
C ARG A 420 -22.02 12.44 -57.24
N ASP A 421 -22.21 13.30 -58.24
CA ASP A 421 -21.14 13.73 -59.14
C ASP A 421 -20.45 15.02 -58.63
N ILE A 422 -19.34 14.87 -57.91
CA ILE A 422 -18.63 15.96 -57.21
C ILE A 422 -18.03 17.01 -58.16
N GLU A 423 -17.82 16.69 -59.44
CA GLU A 423 -17.23 17.65 -60.39
C GLU A 423 -18.14 18.83 -60.69
N LEU A 424 -19.46 18.65 -60.57
CA LEU A 424 -20.47 19.69 -60.79
C LEU A 424 -20.72 20.58 -59.54
N GLU A 425 -20.13 20.23 -58.40
CA GLU A 425 -20.33 20.98 -57.16
C GLU A 425 -19.44 22.24 -57.07
N ALA A 426 -19.98 23.30 -56.47
CA ALA A 426 -19.26 24.57 -56.32
C ALA A 426 -17.92 24.39 -55.57
N ALA A 427 -16.89 25.11 -56.02
CA ALA A 427 -15.51 25.03 -55.52
C ALA A 427 -14.78 23.68 -55.73
N SER A 428 -15.35 22.72 -56.47
CA SER A 428 -14.68 21.44 -56.78
C SER A 428 -13.33 21.61 -57.49
N HIS A 429 -13.17 22.64 -58.32
CA HIS A 429 -11.94 22.96 -59.05
C HIS A 429 -10.77 23.38 -58.14
N LEU A 430 -11.04 23.77 -56.90
CA LEU A 430 -10.01 24.16 -55.91
C LEU A 430 -9.46 22.96 -55.13
N LEU A 431 -10.04 21.77 -55.31
CA LEU A 431 -9.60 20.54 -54.64
C LEU A 431 -8.74 19.69 -55.58
N THR A 432 -7.70 19.11 -55.02
CA THR A 432 -6.89 18.08 -55.69
C THR A 432 -7.70 16.79 -55.89
N LYS A 433 -7.23 15.92 -56.79
CA LYS A 433 -7.91 14.63 -57.07
C LYS A 433 -8.10 13.76 -55.82
N GLN A 434 -7.11 13.78 -54.91
CA GLN A 434 -7.18 13.04 -53.66
C GLN A 434 -8.20 13.66 -52.70
N GLU A 435 -8.24 14.98 -52.59
CA GLU A 435 -9.22 15.70 -51.73
C GLU A 435 -10.65 15.52 -52.24
N LYS A 436 -10.86 15.51 -53.57
CA LYS A 436 -12.16 15.15 -54.16
C LYS A 436 -12.60 13.74 -53.74
N SER A 437 -11.71 12.76 -53.79
CA SER A 437 -12.03 11.39 -53.35
C SER A 437 -12.37 11.30 -51.86
N LEU A 438 -11.70 12.10 -51.04
CA LEU A 438 -11.95 12.24 -49.61
C LEU A 438 -13.32 12.88 -49.34
N CYS A 439 -13.69 13.90 -50.11
CA CYS A 439 -15.02 14.50 -50.06
C CYS A 439 -16.13 13.50 -50.42
N ILE A 440 -15.92 12.63 -51.43
CA ILE A 440 -16.88 11.57 -51.77
C ILE A 440 -17.00 10.56 -50.62
N GLN A 441 -15.87 10.09 -50.08
CA GLN A 441 -15.86 9.08 -49.02
C GLN A 441 -16.48 9.57 -47.70
N LEU A 442 -16.30 10.85 -47.40
CA LEU A 442 -16.83 11.48 -46.19
C LEU A 442 -18.17 12.20 -46.42
N ASP A 443 -18.74 12.10 -47.64
CA ASP A 443 -19.97 12.78 -48.09
C ASP A 443 -19.98 14.32 -47.87
N LEU A 444 -18.79 14.94 -47.88
CA LEU A 444 -18.57 16.37 -47.63
C LEU A 444 -18.63 17.17 -48.95
N LYS A 445 -19.26 18.35 -48.92
CA LYS A 445 -19.19 19.27 -50.07
C LYS A 445 -17.78 19.86 -50.19
N PRO A 446 -17.26 20.09 -51.40
CA PRO A 446 -15.94 20.70 -51.62
C PRO A 446 -15.72 22.02 -50.86
N THR A 447 -16.75 22.86 -50.75
CA THR A 447 -16.70 24.10 -49.96
C THR A 447 -16.51 23.85 -48.46
N GLN A 448 -17.15 22.82 -47.91
CA GLN A 448 -17.04 22.45 -46.49
C GLN A 448 -15.65 21.89 -46.18
N TYR A 449 -15.12 21.06 -47.08
CA TYR A 449 -13.76 20.53 -46.96
C TYR A 449 -12.73 21.66 -46.94
N LEU A 450 -12.87 22.65 -47.83
CA LEU A 450 -11.96 23.80 -47.84
C LEU A 450 -12.05 24.62 -46.57
N THR A 451 -13.26 24.89 -46.05
CA THR A 451 -13.43 25.63 -44.79
C THR A 451 -12.83 24.88 -43.60
N GLN A 452 -13.03 23.56 -43.54
CA GLN A 452 -12.44 22.72 -42.49
C GLN A 452 -10.91 22.67 -42.62
N LYS A 453 -10.39 22.55 -43.84
CA LYS A 453 -8.96 22.58 -44.12
C LYS A 453 -8.34 23.92 -43.70
N THR A 454 -8.99 25.05 -44.00
CA THR A 454 -8.50 26.37 -43.57
C THR A 454 -8.52 26.53 -42.06
N LEU A 455 -9.54 26.03 -41.38
CA LEU A 455 -9.62 26.06 -39.91
C LEU A 455 -8.55 25.16 -39.26
N LEU A 456 -8.31 23.98 -39.82
CA LEU A 456 -7.25 23.07 -39.35
C LEU A 456 -5.86 23.67 -39.52
N LEU A 457 -5.61 24.38 -40.63
CA LEU A 457 -4.34 25.08 -40.84
C LEU A 457 -4.18 26.25 -39.87
N GLN A 458 -5.24 27.02 -39.59
CA GLN A 458 -5.22 28.09 -38.59
C GLN A 458 -4.99 27.57 -37.17
N VAL A 459 -5.62 26.44 -36.80
CA VAL A 459 -5.42 25.79 -35.50
C VAL A 459 -4.01 25.19 -35.39
N SER A 460 -3.43 24.69 -36.49
CA SER A 460 -2.06 24.18 -36.49
C SER A 460 -1.00 25.25 -36.23
N ASP A 461 -1.22 26.48 -36.71
CA ASP A 461 -0.34 27.62 -36.42
C ASP A 461 -0.41 28.06 -34.95
N GLU A 462 -1.61 28.07 -34.35
CA GLU A 462 -1.77 28.37 -32.92
C GLU A 462 -1.25 27.23 -32.02
N LEU A 463 -1.42 25.97 -32.42
CA LEU A 463 -0.82 24.81 -31.74
C LEU A 463 0.70 24.80 -31.83
N MET A 464 1.29 25.24 -32.96
CA MET A 464 2.74 25.39 -33.09
C MET A 464 3.28 26.49 -32.17
N LYS A 465 2.58 27.63 -32.05
CA LYS A 465 2.93 28.68 -31.10
C LYS A 465 2.79 28.20 -29.65
N LEU A 466 1.71 27.49 -29.32
CA LEU A 466 1.51 26.92 -27.99
C LEU A 466 2.55 25.84 -27.68
N ALA A 467 2.90 24.99 -28.64
CA ALA A 467 3.92 23.96 -28.49
C ALA A 467 5.31 24.57 -28.26
N VAL A 468 5.64 25.69 -28.91
CA VAL A 468 6.89 26.42 -28.67
C VAL A 468 6.88 27.06 -27.27
N ILE A 469 5.77 27.65 -26.83
CA ILE A 469 5.63 28.20 -25.47
C ILE A 469 5.73 27.08 -24.41
N CYS A 470 5.08 25.95 -24.65
CA CYS A 470 5.18 24.75 -23.81
C CYS A 470 6.60 24.16 -23.82
N LEU A 471 7.32 24.20 -24.95
CA LEU A 471 8.71 23.77 -25.02
C LEU A 471 9.61 24.69 -24.20
N PHE A 472 9.41 26.02 -24.26
CA PHE A 472 10.12 26.97 -23.41
C PHE A 472 9.76 26.82 -21.93
N ALA A 473 8.50 26.53 -21.60
CA ALA A 473 8.04 26.24 -20.25
C ALA A 473 8.60 24.90 -19.72
N VAL A 474 8.71 23.88 -20.57
CA VAL A 474 9.33 22.60 -20.21
C VAL A 474 10.84 22.77 -20.08
N ILE A 475 11.50 23.57 -20.91
CA ILE A 475 12.93 23.88 -20.77
C ILE A 475 13.19 24.65 -19.47
N SER A 476 12.33 25.59 -19.08
CA SER A 476 12.48 26.33 -17.82
C SER A 476 12.13 25.46 -16.60
N VAL A 477 11.14 24.57 -16.68
CA VAL A 477 10.85 23.57 -15.64
C VAL A 477 11.98 22.54 -15.54
N VAL A 478 12.59 22.11 -16.64
CA VAL A 478 13.78 21.24 -16.67
C VAL A 478 15.01 21.97 -16.13
N TYR A 479 15.18 23.27 -16.39
CA TYR A 479 16.24 24.07 -15.76
C TYR A 479 16.05 24.23 -14.25
N VAL A 480 14.80 24.26 -13.77
CA VAL A 480 14.45 24.36 -12.34
C VAL A 480 14.44 22.99 -11.64
N HIS A 481 14.23 21.88 -12.36
CA HIS A 481 14.27 20.51 -11.83
C HIS A 481 15.59 19.76 -12.11
N ALA A 482 16.57 20.41 -12.76
CA ALA A 482 17.90 19.84 -12.97
C ALA A 482 18.83 19.96 -11.74
N ASP A 483 18.45 20.72 -10.71
CA ASP A 483 19.11 20.73 -9.41
C ASP A 483 18.17 20.14 -8.34
N THR A 484 18.10 18.81 -8.30
CA THR A 484 17.99 18.13 -7.01
C THR A 484 19.30 17.40 -6.80
N SER A 485 20.25 18.19 -6.31
CA SER A 485 21.46 17.78 -5.64
C SER A 485 21.13 16.78 -4.52
N ASP A 486 21.82 15.63 -4.51
CA ASP A 486 21.89 14.73 -3.35
C ASP A 486 22.61 15.45 -2.19
N GLU A 487 22.03 16.49 -1.58
CA GLU A 487 22.69 17.25 -0.52
C GLU A 487 22.75 16.48 0.80
N TYR A 488 23.83 16.72 1.57
CA TYR A 488 23.95 16.20 2.92
C TYR A 488 22.92 16.85 3.86
N THR A 489 22.50 16.12 4.88
CA THR A 489 21.47 16.57 5.82
C THR A 489 21.82 17.91 6.49
N HIS A 490 20.89 18.87 6.44
CA HIS A 490 21.00 20.17 7.13
C HIS A 490 20.69 20.13 8.62
N LYS A 491 20.40 18.94 9.19
CA LYS A 491 19.95 18.78 10.58
C LYS A 491 20.94 19.36 11.60
N TYR A 492 22.22 19.42 11.24
CA TYR A 492 23.28 19.88 12.11
C TYR A 492 24.03 21.11 11.55
N ASP A 493 23.36 21.92 10.73
CA ASP A 493 23.98 23.14 10.18
C ASP A 493 24.13 24.23 11.27
N ASN A 494 23.27 24.23 12.30
CA ASN A 494 23.28 25.24 13.37
C ASN A 494 24.28 24.94 14.53
N ILE A 495 25.32 24.14 14.31
CA ILE A 495 26.31 23.86 15.36
C ILE A 495 27.18 25.11 15.61
N ASP A 496 27.37 25.46 16.88
CA ASP A 496 28.34 26.47 17.28
C ASP A 496 29.78 25.92 17.21
N VAL A 497 30.39 26.04 16.03
CA VAL A 497 31.77 25.62 15.77
C VAL A 497 32.77 26.44 16.59
N ASP A 498 32.49 27.70 16.92
CA ASP A 498 33.41 28.55 17.69
C ASP A 498 33.52 28.08 19.14
N GLN A 499 32.39 27.64 19.73
CA GLN A 499 32.40 27.03 21.06
C GLN A 499 33.21 25.72 21.09
N ILE A 500 33.12 24.92 20.02
CA ILE A 500 33.88 23.66 19.91
C ILE A 500 35.38 23.94 19.75
N LEU A 501 35.76 24.88 18.88
CA LEU A 501 37.16 25.21 18.61
C LEU A 501 37.84 25.93 19.79
N SER A 502 37.10 26.74 20.55
CA SER A 502 37.62 27.43 21.74
C SER A 502 37.83 26.49 22.94
N ASN A 503 37.15 25.34 22.99
CA ASN A 503 37.22 24.40 24.10
C ASN A 503 38.02 23.15 23.74
N ASP A 504 39.29 23.11 24.15
CA ASP A 504 40.21 21.99 23.91
C ASP A 504 39.66 20.61 24.33
N ARG A 505 38.82 20.54 25.37
CA ARG A 505 38.21 19.27 25.82
C ARG A 505 37.12 18.81 24.86
N LEU A 506 36.29 19.74 24.37
CA LEU A 506 35.25 19.43 23.39
C LEU A 506 35.88 19.08 22.05
N LEU A 507 36.80 19.89 21.55
CA LEU A 507 37.54 19.62 20.31
C LEU A 507 38.20 18.23 20.34
N LYS A 508 38.88 17.87 21.44
CA LYS A 508 39.48 16.54 21.60
C LYS A 508 38.46 15.41 21.55
N ARG A 509 37.25 15.60 22.11
CA ARG A 509 36.18 14.59 22.05
C ARG A 509 35.66 14.38 20.62
N TYR A 510 35.56 15.44 19.81
CA TYR A 510 35.21 15.35 18.39
C TYR A 510 36.31 14.64 17.59
N VAL A 511 37.58 15.01 17.80
CA VAL A 511 38.72 14.39 17.12
C VAL A 511 38.89 12.92 17.50
N ASP A 512 38.83 12.58 18.79
CA ASP A 512 38.96 11.21 19.26
C ASP A 512 37.81 10.31 18.74
N CYS A 513 36.60 10.86 18.59
CA CYS A 513 35.49 10.19 17.92
C CYS A 513 35.80 9.91 16.44
N MET A 514 36.26 10.93 15.70
CA MET A 514 36.65 10.76 14.29
C MET A 514 37.79 9.75 14.13
N LEU A 515 38.69 9.64 15.11
CA LEU A 515 39.80 8.69 15.08
C LEU A 515 39.44 7.25 15.52
N ASP A 516 38.19 6.97 15.92
CA ASP A 516 37.77 5.66 16.45
C ASP A 516 38.57 5.19 17.68
N LYS A 517 38.94 6.14 18.56
CA LYS A 517 39.62 5.75 19.81
C LYS A 517 38.66 4.98 20.72
N PRO A 518 39.11 3.86 21.34
CA PRO A 518 38.27 3.07 22.22
C PRO A 518 37.85 3.88 23.46
N ASN A 519 36.64 3.63 23.97
CA ASN A 519 36.03 4.27 25.15
C ASN A 519 35.62 5.76 25.00
N VAL A 520 35.34 6.24 23.79
CA VAL A 520 34.89 7.62 23.55
C VAL A 520 33.43 7.65 23.10
N ARG A 521 32.60 8.45 23.79
CA ARG A 521 31.19 8.69 23.41
C ARG A 521 31.11 9.79 22.37
N CYS A 522 30.88 9.40 21.11
CA CYS A 522 30.73 10.29 19.97
C CYS A 522 29.49 11.21 20.07
N PRO A 523 29.64 12.53 19.82
CA PRO A 523 28.53 13.43 19.55
C PRO A 523 27.75 13.04 18.29
N ALA A 524 26.45 13.33 18.25
CA ALA A 524 25.58 12.94 17.13
C ALA A 524 26.03 13.57 15.80
N GLU A 525 26.53 14.81 15.85
CA GLU A 525 27.01 15.54 14.67
C GLU A 525 28.32 14.94 14.15
N ALA A 526 29.21 14.51 15.06
CA ALA A 526 30.45 13.85 14.72
C ALA A 526 30.22 12.48 14.05
N VAL A 527 29.19 11.75 14.47
CA VAL A 527 28.79 10.48 13.83
C VAL A 527 28.32 10.71 12.41
N GLU A 528 27.53 11.76 12.17
CA GLU A 528 27.04 12.07 10.83
C GLU A 528 28.16 12.55 9.91
N LEU A 529 29.01 13.47 10.39
CA LEU A 529 30.21 13.90 9.66
C LEU A 529 31.09 12.71 9.28
N LYS A 530 31.29 11.76 10.20
CA LYS A 530 32.12 10.57 9.98
C LYS A 530 31.62 9.68 8.83
N LYS A 531 30.31 9.63 8.56
CA LYS A 531 29.75 8.83 7.45
C LYS A 531 30.09 9.41 6.09
N HIS A 532 30.09 10.74 5.99
CA HIS A 532 30.19 11.46 4.71
C HIS A 532 31.58 12.04 4.45
N ILE A 533 32.46 12.10 5.46
CA ILE A 533 33.79 12.74 5.35
C ILE A 533 34.67 12.17 4.23
N THR A 534 34.61 10.85 3.95
CA THR A 534 35.40 10.24 2.87
C THR A 534 34.89 10.66 1.50
N GLU A 535 33.58 10.62 1.27
CA GLU A 535 32.95 11.07 0.01
C GLU A 535 33.14 12.58 -0.18
N ALA A 536 32.99 13.37 0.89
CA ALA A 536 33.17 14.82 0.85
C ALA A 536 34.63 15.22 0.54
N LEU A 537 35.62 14.45 0.99
CA LEU A 537 37.02 14.68 0.63
C LEU A 537 37.30 14.32 -0.84
N GLU A 538 36.70 13.23 -1.34
CA GLU A 538 36.85 12.80 -2.74
C GLU A 538 36.17 13.74 -3.74
N THR A 539 34.99 14.25 -3.39
CA THR A 539 34.13 15.07 -4.25
C THR A 539 34.21 16.56 -3.97
N GLU A 540 35.14 17.00 -3.11
CA GLU A 540 35.30 18.39 -2.71
C GLU A 540 34.05 19.02 -2.09
N CYS A 541 33.29 18.22 -1.33
CA CYS A 541 32.06 18.66 -0.70
C CYS A 541 31.01 19.11 -1.76
N ALA A 542 30.95 18.45 -2.92
CA ALA A 542 29.98 18.77 -3.98
C ALA A 542 28.53 18.75 -3.48
N LYS A 543 28.24 17.87 -2.52
CA LYS A 543 26.93 17.67 -1.87
C LYS A 543 26.75 18.47 -0.58
N CYS A 544 27.72 19.32 -0.21
CA CYS A 544 27.65 20.10 1.02
C CYS A 544 26.93 21.44 0.80
N SER A 545 26.19 21.87 1.81
CA SER A 545 25.60 23.21 1.84
C SER A 545 26.69 24.29 1.87
N ASP A 546 26.38 25.49 1.40
CA ASP A 546 27.32 26.62 1.45
C ASP A 546 27.74 26.96 2.90
N HIS A 547 26.83 26.72 3.85
CA HIS A 547 27.13 26.87 5.26
C HIS A 547 28.13 25.81 5.74
N GLN A 548 27.91 24.54 5.41
CA GLN A 548 28.82 23.43 5.74
C GLN A 548 30.23 23.65 5.15
N LYS A 549 30.34 24.13 3.91
CA LYS A 549 31.64 24.46 3.28
C LYS A 549 32.39 25.54 4.06
N THR A 550 31.67 26.57 4.54
CA THR A 550 32.24 27.66 5.34
C THR A 550 32.73 27.16 6.70
N LEU A 551 31.93 26.32 7.38
CA LEU A 551 32.29 25.72 8.67
C LEU A 551 33.51 24.80 8.56
N VAL A 552 33.53 23.90 7.56
CA VAL A 552 34.66 22.98 7.31
C VAL A 552 35.95 23.76 7.07
N ARG A 553 35.91 24.83 6.26
CA ARG A 553 37.07 25.68 6.01
C ARG A 553 37.63 26.28 7.31
N LYS A 554 36.74 26.79 8.16
CA LYS A 554 37.09 27.40 9.46
C LYS A 554 37.73 26.38 10.42
N VAL A 555 37.17 25.17 10.52
CA VAL A 555 37.71 24.09 11.36
C VAL A 555 39.08 23.65 10.87
N ILE A 556 39.24 23.40 9.58
CA ILE A 556 40.53 22.99 8.98
C ILE A 556 41.59 24.06 9.22
N LYS A 557 41.27 25.34 9.00
CA LYS A 557 42.18 26.46 9.26
C LYS A 557 42.66 26.47 10.71
N PHE A 558 41.74 26.32 11.67
CA PHE A 558 42.08 26.28 13.09
C PHE A 558 42.95 25.07 13.46
N LEU A 559 42.63 23.88 12.93
CA LEU A 559 43.40 22.66 13.19
C LEU A 559 44.83 22.73 12.61
N VAL A 560 44.98 23.26 11.39
CA VAL A 560 46.29 23.40 10.74
C VAL A 560 47.19 24.39 11.47
N LEU A 561 46.66 25.54 11.88
CA LEU A 561 47.42 26.62 12.50
C LEU A 561 47.69 26.41 13.99
N ASN A 562 46.65 26.00 14.75
CA ASN A 562 46.72 25.99 16.21
C ASN A 562 46.91 24.58 16.81
N LYS A 563 46.52 23.51 16.10
CA LYS A 563 46.44 22.14 16.64
C LYS A 563 47.00 21.09 15.68
N ARG A 564 48.27 21.27 15.29
CA ARG A 564 48.94 20.47 14.27
C ARG A 564 48.98 18.96 14.56
N ASP A 565 49.10 18.56 15.83
CA ASP A 565 49.12 17.15 16.23
C ASP A 565 47.80 16.44 15.90
N MET A 566 46.66 17.06 16.23
CA MET A 566 45.33 16.54 15.91
C MET A 566 45.08 16.50 14.41
N TRP A 567 45.59 17.50 13.66
CA TRP A 567 45.54 17.49 12.20
C TRP A 567 46.31 16.33 11.59
N ASN A 568 47.53 16.05 12.08
CA ASN A 568 48.34 14.95 11.59
C ASN A 568 47.70 13.58 11.87
N GLU A 569 47.08 13.39 13.04
CA GLU A 569 46.32 12.17 13.35
C GLU A 569 45.14 11.97 12.38
N LEU A 570 44.35 13.03 12.11
CA LEU A 570 43.22 12.97 11.18
C LEU A 570 43.67 12.70 9.74
N LYS A 571 44.75 13.36 9.31
CA LYS A 571 45.38 13.16 8.00
C LYS A 571 45.81 11.71 7.81
N ALA A 572 46.46 11.11 8.80
CA ALA A 572 46.90 9.72 8.73
C ALA A 572 45.74 8.72 8.54
N LYS A 573 44.53 9.05 9.04
CA LYS A 573 43.35 8.19 8.94
C LYS A 573 42.57 8.38 7.64
N TYR A 574 42.31 9.63 7.23
CA TYR A 574 41.39 9.95 6.15
C TYR A 574 42.08 10.29 4.83
N ASP A 575 43.38 10.55 4.83
CA ASP A 575 44.16 10.86 3.63
C ASP A 575 45.59 10.30 3.74
N SER A 576 45.71 8.97 3.81
CA SER A 576 46.99 8.26 3.92
C SER A 576 47.92 8.52 2.72
N ASP A 577 47.34 8.79 1.55
CA ASP A 577 48.06 9.04 0.30
C ASP A 577 48.49 10.52 0.16
N GLY A 578 48.03 11.39 1.07
CA GLY A 578 48.36 12.82 1.10
C GLY A 578 47.82 13.64 -0.07
N LYS A 579 46.77 13.14 -0.73
CA LYS A 579 46.21 13.69 -1.97
C LYS A 579 45.38 14.95 -1.72
N TYR A 580 44.69 15.03 -0.59
CA TYR A 580 43.72 16.10 -0.29
C TYR A 580 44.24 17.07 0.78
N ALA A 581 44.96 16.58 1.77
CA ALA A 581 45.48 17.32 2.91
C ALA A 581 46.47 18.42 2.48
N LYS A 582 47.25 18.20 1.41
CA LYS A 582 48.15 19.24 0.89
C LYS A 582 47.38 20.49 0.44
N ARG A 583 46.27 20.30 -0.28
CA ARG A 583 45.42 21.40 -0.74
C ARG A 583 44.79 22.17 0.41
N TYR A 584 44.27 21.48 1.40
CA TYR A 584 43.67 22.10 2.59
C TYR A 584 44.70 22.82 3.45
N GLU A 585 45.93 22.31 3.54
CA GLU A 585 47.06 22.99 4.19
C GLU A 585 47.51 24.24 3.44
N ASP A 586 47.53 24.20 2.10
CA ASP A 586 47.89 25.35 1.28
C ASP A 586 46.81 26.44 1.33
N MET A 587 45.53 26.07 1.24
CA MET A 587 44.39 26.99 1.45
C MET A 587 44.42 27.65 2.83
N ALA A 588 44.71 26.89 3.89
CA ALA A 588 44.81 27.44 5.25
C ALA A 588 46.01 28.38 5.42
N LYS A 589 47.10 28.19 4.65
CA LYS A 589 48.26 29.07 4.65
C LYS A 589 48.04 30.32 3.80
N GLU A 590 47.44 30.21 2.63
CA GLU A 590 47.12 31.34 1.74
C GLU A 590 46.19 32.35 2.43
N GLU A 591 45.14 31.88 3.12
CA GLU A 591 44.26 32.74 3.92
C GLU A 591 44.90 33.26 5.23
N ASN A 592 46.14 32.86 5.54
CA ASN A 592 46.95 33.40 6.63
C ASN A 592 48.07 34.32 6.11
N VAL A 593 48.19 34.43 4.78
CA VAL A 593 49.01 35.43 4.08
C VAL A 593 48.04 36.50 3.57
N GLU A 594 47.38 37.19 4.50
CA GLU A 594 46.91 38.55 4.23
C GLU A 594 48.13 39.47 4.41
N ILE A 595 48.43 40.29 3.40
CA ILE A 595 49.51 41.29 3.40
C ILE A 595 49.31 42.31 4.52
#